data_AF-A0A961RJX9-F1
#
_entry.id   AF-A0A961RJX9-F1
#
_cell.length_a   1.000
_cell.length_b   1.000
_cell.length_c   1.000
_cell.angle_alpha   90.00
_cell.angle_beta   90.00
_cell.angle_gamma   90.00
#
_symmetry.space_group_name_H-M   'P 1'
#
loop_
_entity.id
_entity.type
_entity.pdbx_description
1 polymer ?
#
loop_
_entity_poly.entity_id
_entity_poly.type
_entity_poly.pdbx_seq_one_letter_code
_entity_poly.pdbx_strand_id
1 'polypeptide(L)' 'ARTREECLRRLHRALDEFVVDGIETTLPLFRDLVNNPDIEAGRYDIHWLEKYLAANRES' A
#
# COMPACT_ATOMS: atom_id res chain seq x y z
N ALA A 1 12.54 8.45 -10.78
CA ALA A 1 12.06 9.22 -9.61
C ALA A 1 13.26 9.48 -8.73
N ARG A 2 13.34 10.67 -8.14
CA ARG A 2 14.53 11.13 -7.41
C ARG A 2 14.31 11.24 -5.90
N THR A 3 13.05 11.22 -5.46
CA THR A 3 12.64 11.23 -4.06
C THR A 3 11.63 10.11 -3.76
N ARG A 4 11.56 9.65 -2.50
CA ARG A 4 10.59 8.65 -2.04
C ARG A 4 9.16 9.06 -2.38
N GLU A 5 8.83 10.33 -2.14
CA GLU A 5 7.52 10.90 -2.42
C GLU A 5 7.15 10.82 -3.91
N GLU A 6 8.10 11.12 -4.82
CA GLU A 6 7.88 10.94 -6.25
C GLU A 6 7.67 9.46 -6.63
N CYS A 7 8.41 8.54 -6.01
CA CYS A 7 8.21 7.11 -6.21
C CYS A 7 6.82 6.66 -5.77
N LEU A 8 6.39 7.08 -4.57
CA LEU A 8 5.08 6.74 -4.02
C LEU A 8 3.96 7.31 -4.88
N ARG A 9 4.06 8.56 -5.35
CA ARG A 9 3.07 9.14 -6.27
C ARG A 9 2.96 8.38 -7.58
N ARG A 10 4.08 7.95 -8.16
CA ARG A 10 4.08 7.14 -9.39
C ARG A 10 3.47 5.76 -9.14
N LEU A 11 3.78 5.15 -8.00
CA LEU A 11 3.21 3.87 -7.59
C LEU A 11 1.70 3.96 -7.40
N HIS A 12 1.22 4.99 -6.70
CA HIS A 12 -0.21 5.26 -6.53
C HIS A 12 -0.94 5.32 -7.87
N ARG A 13 -0.45 6.16 -8.80
CA ARG A 13 -1.03 6.27 -10.13
C ARG A 13 -1.01 4.94 -10.90
N ALA A 14 0.10 4.20 -10.81
CA ALA A 14 0.21 2.90 -11.48
C ALA A 14 -0.79 1.88 -10.91
N LEU A 15 -1.00 1.86 -9.59
CA LEU A 15 -1.95 0.98 -8.93
C LEU A 15 -3.41 1.35 -9.25
N ASP A 16 -3.72 2.63 -9.42
CA ASP A 16 -5.06 3.09 -9.82
C ASP A 16 -5.42 2.70 -11.24
N GLU A 17 -4.48 2.83 -12.17
CA GLU A 17 -4.64 2.46 -13.57
C GLU A 17 -4.56 0.93 -13.79
N PHE A 18 -4.11 0.16 -12.80
CA PHE A 18 -3.97 -1.29 -12.89
C PHE A 18 -5.33 -1.98 -12.76
N VAL A 19 -5.80 -2.58 -13.86
CA VAL A 19 -7.04 -3.35 -13.91
C VAL A 19 -6.71 -4.82 -14.14
N VAL A 20 -7.13 -5.68 -13.22
CA VAL A 20 -7.05 -7.15 -13.35
C VAL A 20 -8.46 -7.70 -13.25
N ASP A 21 -8.84 -8.55 -14.20
CA ASP A 21 -10.12 -9.24 -14.23
C ASP A 21 -9.91 -10.76 -14.10
N GLY A 22 -10.90 -11.44 -13.51
CA GLY A 22 -10.98 -12.90 -13.44
C GLY A 22 -10.16 -13.59 -12.35
N ILE A 23 -9.35 -12.88 -11.56
CA ILE A 23 -8.60 -13.45 -10.41
C ILE A 23 -8.54 -12.48 -9.22
N GLU A 24 -8.59 -13.03 -8.01
CA GLU A 24 -8.26 -12.27 -6.81
C GLU A 24 -6.77 -11.96 -6.77
N THR A 25 -6.44 -10.71 -6.47
CA THR A 25 -5.06 -10.24 -6.36
C THR A 25 -4.85 -9.48 -5.07
N THR A 26 -3.60 -9.28 -4.69
CA THR A 26 -3.21 -8.42 -3.56
C THR A 26 -3.29 -6.92 -3.89
N LEU A 27 -3.83 -6.56 -5.05
CA LEU A 27 -3.97 -5.17 -5.48
C LEU A 27 -4.75 -4.28 -4.49
N PRO A 28 -5.85 -4.74 -3.86
CA PRO A 28 -6.55 -3.95 -2.84
C PRO A 28 -5.63 -3.64 -1.64
N LEU A 29 -4.89 -4.64 -1.14
CA LEU A 29 -3.93 -4.45 -0.05
C LEU A 29 -2.88 -3.40 -0.40
N PHE A 30 -2.28 -3.46 -1.58
CA PHE A 30 -1.24 -2.49 -1.96
C PHE A 30 -1.79 -1.08 -2.19
N ARG A 31 -3.04 -0.93 -2.64
CA ARG A 31 -3.72 0.37 -2.73
C ARG A 31 -3.96 0.98 -1.34
N ASP A 32 -4.34 0.17 -0.36
CA ASP A 32 -4.53 0.64 1.01
C ASP A 32 -3.19 1.02 1.65
N LEU A 33 -2.16 0.20 1.43
CA LEU A 33 -0.82 0.43 1.97
C LEU A 33 -0.17 1.70 1.41
N VAL A 34 -0.30 1.97 0.10
CA VAL A 34 0.35 3.15 -0.50
C VAL A 34 -0.24 4.47 0.01
N ASN A 35 -1.48 4.44 0.51
CA ASN A 35 -2.19 5.57 1.12
C ASN A 35 -2.02 5.64 2.64
N ASN A 36 -1.26 4.72 3.24
CA ASN A 36 -1.09 4.67 4.68
C ASN A 36 -0.04 5.71 5.15
N PRO A 37 -0.37 6.56 6.14
CA PRO A 37 0.56 7.57 6.66
C PRO A 37 1.89 7.02 7.19
N ASP A 38 1.92 5.79 7.71
CA ASP A 38 3.16 5.16 8.18
C ASP A 38 4.04 4.71 7.02
N ILE A 39 3.44 4.30 5.89
CA ILE A 39 4.17 4.01 4.66
C ILE A 39 4.72 5.29 4.05
N GLU A 40 3.94 6.36 3.99
CA GLU A 40 4.41 7.67 3.50
C GLU A 40 5.57 8.18 4.34
N ALA A 41 5.44 8.15 5.67
CA ALA A 41 6.45 8.61 6.61
C ALA A 41 7.65 7.65 6.79
N GLY A 42 7.55 6.41 6.28
CA GLY A 42 8.58 5.39 6.46
C GLY A 42 8.68 4.84 7.88
N ARG A 43 7.60 4.92 8.68
CA ARG A 43 7.54 4.49 10.08
C ARG A 43 7.01 3.07 10.20
N TYR A 44 7.77 2.09 9.73
CA TYR A 44 7.40 0.68 9.84
C TYR A 44 8.63 -0.20 10.11
N ASP A 45 8.38 -1.35 10.73
CA ASP A 45 9.36 -2.41 10.96
C ASP A 45 8.91 -3.70 10.27
N ILE A 46 9.64 -4.80 10.49
CA ILE A 46 9.33 -6.10 9.89
C ILE A 46 8.03 -6.74 10.41
N HIS A 47 7.49 -6.29 11.54
CA HIS A 47 6.27 -6.81 12.17
C HIS A 47 5.07 -5.87 11.98
N TRP A 48 5.27 -4.69 11.40
CA TRP A 48 4.25 -3.67 11.22
C TRP A 48 3.07 -4.18 10.40
N LEU A 49 3.32 -4.93 9.32
CA LEU A 49 2.26 -5.41 8.44
C LEU A 49 1.33 -6.40 9.18
N GLU A 50 1.88 -7.28 10.01
CA GLU A 50 1.09 -8.23 10.80
C GLU A 50 0.17 -7.50 11.77
N LYS A 51 0.68 -6.47 12.46
CA LYS A 51 -0.10 -5.63 13.38
C LYS A 51 -1.18 -4.83 12.66
N TYR A 52 -0.84 -4.24 11.51
CA TYR A 52 -1.77 -3.50 10.67
C TYR A 52 -2.93 -4.37 10.18
N LEU A 53 -2.62 -5.58 9.69
CA LEU A 53 -3.64 -6.53 9.24
C LEU A 53 -4.50 -7.06 10.38
N ALA A 54 -3.92 -7.26 11.57
CA ALA A 54 -4.68 -7.66 12.75
C ALA A 54 -5.69 -6.59 13.16
N ALA A 55 -5.26 -5.32 13.23
CA ALA A 55 -6.13 -4.20 13.59
C ALA A 55 -7.29 -3.98 12.60
N ASN A 56 -7.02 -4.11 11.30
CA ASN A 56 -8.05 -3.91 10.27
C ASN A 56 -9.03 -5.09 10.11
N ARG A 57 -8.72 -6.28 10.63
CA ARG A 57 -9.66 -7.42 10.62
C ARG A 57 -10.77 -7.29 11.66
N GLU A 58 -10.61 -6.41 12.64
CA GLU A 58 -11.57 -6.20 13.73
C GLU A 58 -12.58 -5.07 13.43
N SER A 59 -12.51 -4.45 12.23
CA SER A 59 -13.39 -3.36 11.77
C SER A 59 -14.43 -3.83 10.75
#